data_AF-A0A445CFY8-F1
#
_entry.id   AF-A0A445CFY8-F1
#
_cell.length_a   1.000
_cell.length_b   1.000
_cell.length_c   1.000
_cell.angle_alpha   90.00
_cell.angle_beta   90.00
_cell.angle_gamma   90.00
#
_symmetry.space_group_name_H-M   'P 1'
#
loop_
_entity.id
_entity.type
_entity.pdbx_description
1 polymer ?
#
loop_
_entity_poly.entity_id
_entity_poly.type
_entity_poly.pdbx_seq_one_letter_code
_entity_poly.pdbx_strand_id
1 'polypeptide(L)'
;MRTVVFGCTVLSKEGEESYVWLLRAFLEAMKGKALESVITDDDQAMKSAIKAIFPEAHHRLCSWHLLCNVTARVGIPQFLN
;
A
#
# COMPACT_ATOMS: atom_id res chain seq x y z
N MET A 1 10.46 -16.67 6.05
CA MET A 1 10.04 -15.27 6.29
C MET A 1 8.97 -15.29 7.38
N ARG A 2 9.09 -14.46 8.43
CA ARG A 2 8.06 -14.35 9.48
C ARG A 2 7.36 -13.01 9.30
N THR A 3 6.05 -13.05 9.08
CA THR A 3 5.22 -11.85 9.03
C THR A 3 4.77 -11.48 10.44
N VAL A 4 4.80 -10.19 10.77
CA VAL A 4 4.26 -9.63 12.01
C VAL A 4 3.34 -8.48 11.63
N VAL A 5 2.13 -8.47 12.21
CA VAL A 5 1.13 -7.42 11.98
C VAL A 5 1.28 -6.36 13.06
N PHE A 6 1.52 -5.11 12.66
CA PHE A 6 1.65 -3.97 13.58
C PHE A 6 0.34 -3.20 13.79
N GLY A 7 -0.63 -3.36 12.88
CA GLY A 7 -1.93 -2.72 12.98
C GLY A 7 -2.84 -3.09 11.82
N CYS A 8 -4.11 -2.72 11.96
CA CYS A 8 -5.11 -2.76 10.91
C CYS A 8 -5.95 -1.49 10.97
N THR A 9 -6.59 -1.14 9.86
CA THR A 9 -7.48 0.02 9.78
C THR A 9 -8.67 -0.31 8.89
N VAL A 10 -9.76 0.40 9.09
CA VAL A 10 -10.93 0.40 8.20
C VAL A 10 -11.18 1.85 7.81
N LEU A 11 -11.18 2.11 6.50
CA LEU A 11 -11.45 3.43 5.96
C LEU A 11 -12.85 3.43 5.36
N SER A 12 -13.65 4.46 5.66
CA SER A 12 -14.99 4.63 5.10
C SER A 12 -14.98 5.11 3.65
N LYS A 13 -13.85 5.66 3.19
CA LYS A 13 -13.66 6.16 1.83
C LYS A 13 -12.22 5.90 1.38
N GLU A 14 -12.09 5.49 0.12
CA GLU A 14 -10.83 5.46 -0.59
C GLU A 14 -10.53 6.85 -1.15
N GLY A 15 -9.47 7.49 -0.65
CA GLY A 15 -9.13 8.85 -1.03
C GLY A 15 -7.88 9.34 -0.32
N GLU A 16 -7.23 10.34 -0.93
CA GLU A 16 -5.91 10.79 -0.50
C GLU A 16 -5.93 11.30 0.95
N GLU A 17 -6.95 12.07 1.34
CA GLU A 17 -7.11 12.56 2.71
C GLU A 17 -7.21 11.41 3.73
N SER A 18 -8.00 10.37 3.42
CA SER A 18 -8.18 9.22 4.29
C SER A 18 -6.89 8.40 4.42
N TYR A 19 -6.14 8.25 3.33
CA TYR A 19 -4.84 7.58 3.35
C TYR A 19 -3.77 8.41 4.07
N VAL A 20 -3.73 9.72 3.88
CA VAL A 20 -2.84 10.63 4.61
C VAL A 20 -3.09 10.50 6.11
N TRP A 21 -4.36 10.53 6.53
CA TRP A 21 -4.73 10.34 7.93
C TRP A 21 -4.22 8.99 8.47
N LEU A 22 -4.45 7.90 7.73
CA LEU A 22 -3.98 6.56 8.10
C LEU A 22 -2.46 6.52 8.27
N LEU A 23 -1.71 7.00 7.27
CA LEU A 23 -0.25 6.91 7.28
C LEU A 23 0.36 7.79 8.40
N ARG A 24 -0.26 8.93 8.71
CA ARG A 24 0.12 9.76 9.88
C ARG A 24 -0.13 9.02 11.19
N ALA A 25 -1.31 8.44 11.37
CA ALA A 25 -1.64 7.67 12.57
C ALA A 25 -0.69 6.48 12.76
N PHE A 26 -0.33 5.81 11.66
CA PHE A 26 0.66 4.73 11.69
C PHE A 26 2.05 5.23 12.09
N LEU A 27 2.52 6.35 11.52
CA LEU A 27 3.79 6.97 11.88
C LEU A 27 3.85 7.35 13.37
N GLU A 28 2.77 7.92 13.90
CA GLU A 28 2.65 8.26 15.32
C GLU A 28 2.72 7.01 16.20
N ALA A 29 1.98 5.95 15.86
CA ALA A 29 2.03 4.67 16.57
C ALA A 29 3.44 4.04 16.57
N MET A 30 4.19 4.25 15.48
CA MET A 30 5.58 3.82 15.33
C MET A 30 6.59 4.79 15.96
N LYS A 31 6.13 5.77 16.76
CA LYS A 31 6.96 6.79 17.43
C LYS A 31 7.84 7.58 16.47
N GLY A 32 7.30 7.94 15.32
CA GLY A 32 8.02 8.70 14.30
C GLY A 32 8.97 7.88 13.42
N LYS A 33 9.03 6.56 13.60
CA LYS A 33 9.82 5.69 12.70
C LYS A 33 9.10 5.53 11.36
N ALA A 34 9.59 6.24 10.34
CA ALA A 34 9.07 6.19 8.98
C ALA A 34 9.26 4.82 8.32
N LEU A 35 8.37 4.52 7.37
CA LEU A 35 8.50 3.34 6.52
C LEU A 35 9.60 3.54 5.47
N GLU A 36 10.43 2.52 5.26
CA GLU A 36 11.46 2.52 4.20
C GLU A 36 10.92 1.98 2.86
N SER A 37 9.92 1.12 2.91
CA SER A 37 9.30 0.53 1.73
C SER A 37 7.81 0.33 1.98
N VAL A 38 7.00 0.62 0.97
CA VAL A 38 5.55 0.47 1.03
C VAL A 38 5.10 -0.32 -0.18
N ILE A 39 4.33 -1.39 0.06
CA ILE A 39 3.79 -2.26 -1.00
C ILE A 39 2.27 -2.11 -0.98
N THR A 40 1.69 -1.56 -2.04
CA THR A 40 0.24 -1.41 -2.21
C THR A 40 -0.18 -1.84 -3.60
N ASP A 41 -1.46 -1.82 -3.91
CA ASP A 41 -1.93 -1.85 -5.30
C ASP A 41 -1.58 -0.53 -6.04
N ASP A 42 -2.14 -0.37 -7.23
CA ASP A 42 -1.88 0.75 -8.14
C ASP A 42 -2.81 1.96 -7.91
N ASP A 43 -3.25 2.20 -6.66
CA ASP A 43 -4.12 3.32 -6.32
C ASP A 43 -3.38 4.67 -6.34
N GLN A 44 -3.86 5.61 -7.13
CA GLN A 44 -3.23 6.91 -7.33
C GLN A 44 -3.30 7.81 -6.08
N ALA A 45 -4.39 7.73 -5.30
CA ALA A 45 -4.54 8.51 -4.08
C ALA A 45 -3.61 7.99 -2.97
N MET A 46 -3.44 6.67 -2.87
CA MET A 46 -2.49 6.02 -1.96
C MET A 46 -1.06 6.42 -2.30
N LYS A 47 -0.69 6.42 -3.59
CA LYS A 47 0.61 6.92 -4.06
C LYS A 47 0.90 8.35 -3.62
N SER A 48 -0.06 9.25 -3.83
CA SER A 48 0.07 10.66 -3.40
C SER A 48 0.26 10.75 -1.88
N ALA A 49 -0.55 10.03 -1.11
CA ALA A 49 -0.47 10.00 0.35
C ALA A 49 0.87 9.44 0.87
N ILE A 50 1.39 8.37 0.27
CA ILE A 50 2.71 7.81 0.59
C ILE A 50 3.79 8.85 0.34
N LYS A 51 3.78 9.52 -0.83
CA LYS A 51 4.77 10.56 -1.14
C LYS A 51 4.70 11.74 -0.18
N ALA A 52 3.51 12.08 0.30
CA ALA A 52 3.31 13.16 1.26
C ALA A 52 3.82 12.83 2.68
N ILE A 53 3.67 11.58 3.13
CA ILE A 53 4.00 11.17 4.52
C ILE A 53 5.37 10.49 4.63
N PHE A 54 5.77 9.75 3.61
CA PHE A 54 7.02 8.98 3.53
C PHE A 54 7.74 9.27 2.19
N PRO A 55 8.23 10.49 1.96
CA PRO A 55 8.81 10.89 0.67
C PRO A 55 10.02 10.04 0.25
N GLU A 56 10.76 9.50 1.21
CA GLU A 56 11.94 8.65 0.98
C GLU A 56 11.60 7.15 0.83
N ALA A 57 10.34 6.76 1.02
CA ALA A 57 9.97 5.35 0.96
C ALA A 57 10.01 4.82 -0.48
N HIS A 58 10.54 3.62 -0.65
CA HIS A 58 10.42 2.88 -1.91
C HIS A 58 9.00 2.34 -2.06
N HIS A 59 8.20 3.00 -2.89
CA HIS A 59 6.87 2.49 -3.26
C HIS A 59 6.97 1.39 -4.31
N ARG A 60 6.36 0.22 -4.04
CA ARG A 60 6.29 -0.91 -4.96
C ARG A 60 4.85 -1.37 -5.12
N LEU A 61 4.55 -1.94 -6.28
CA LEU A 61 3.28 -2.57 -6.53
C LEU A 61 3.24 -3.98 -5.95
N CYS A 62 2.11 -4.33 -5.37
CA CYS A 62 1.82 -5.65 -4.84
C CYS A 62 1.78 -6.65 -6.00
N SER A 63 2.69 -7.63 -5.97
CA SER A 63 2.80 -8.67 -6.99
C SER A 63 1.51 -9.47 -7.16
N TRP A 64 0.78 -9.71 -6.07
CA TRP A 64 -0.53 -10.34 -6.11
C TRP A 64 -1.55 -9.52 -6.91
N HIS A 65 -1.69 -8.23 -6.60
CA HIS A 65 -2.62 -7.37 -7.34
C HIS A 65 -2.22 -7.20 -8.81
N LEU A 66 -0.92 -7.09 -9.10
CA LEU A 66 -0.41 -7.08 -10.48
C LEU A 66 -0.84 -8.35 -11.23
N LEU A 67 -0.62 -9.50 -10.61
CA LEU A 67 -1.01 -10.79 -11.16
C LEU A 67 -2.51 -10.86 -11.45
N CYS A 68 -3.35 -10.55 -10.45
CA CYS A 68 -4.80 -10.54 -10.61
C CYS A 68 -5.23 -9.60 -11.75
N ASN A 69 -4.65 -8.41 -11.83
CA ASN A 69 -4.97 -7.43 -12.86
C ASN A 69 -4.57 -7.91 -14.26
N VAL A 70 -3.39 -8.51 -14.42
CA VAL A 70 -2.93 -9.05 -15.71
C VAL A 70 -3.80 -10.22 -16.15
N THR A 71 -4.09 -11.17 -15.25
CA THR A 71 -4.95 -12.30 -15.56
C THR A 71 -6.36 -11.86 -15.95
N ALA A 72 -6.94 -10.87 -15.25
CA ALA A 72 -8.26 -10.35 -15.55
C ALA A 72 -8.34 -9.60 -16.89
N ARG A 73 -7.28 -8.85 -17.26
CA ARG A 73 -7.29 -7.98 -18.45
C ARG A 73 -6.78 -8.65 -19.72
N VAL A 74 -5.81 -9.58 -19.59
CA VAL A 74 -5.17 -10.25 -20.72
C VAL A 74 -5.69 -11.67 -20.91
N GLY A 75 -6.35 -12.25 -19.89
CA GLY A 75 -6.96 -13.58 -19.97
C GLY A 75 -5.95 -14.73 -19.97
N ILE A 76 -4.71 -14.52 -19.49
CA ILE A 76 -3.65 -15.54 -19.48
C ILE A 76 -3.73 -16.35 -18.16
N PRO A 77 -4.08 -17.65 -18.18
CA PRO A 77 -4.22 -18.48 -16.98
C PRO A 77 -2.88 -18.90 -16.36
N GLN A 78 -1.76 -18.75 -17.09
CA GLN A 78 -0.47 -19.34 -16.70
C GLN A 78 0.21 -18.72 -15.46
N PHE A 79 -0.29 -17.63 -14.90
CA PHE A 79 0.38 -16.95 -13.80
C PHE A 79 -0.17 -17.28 -12.40
N LEU A 80 -1.18 -18.15 -12.29
CA LEU A 80 -1.78 -18.55 -11.00
C LEU A 80 -1.16 -19.80 -10.36
N ASN A 81 -0.04 -20.32 -10.90
CA ASN A 81 0.67 -21.49 -10.38
C ASN A 81 2.13 -21.19 -10.06
#